data_AF-A0AAW2N0L6-F1
#
_entry.id   AF-A0AAW2N0L6-F1
#
_cell.length_a   1.000
_cell.length_b   1.000
_cell.length_c   1.000
_cell.angle_alpha   90.00
_cell.angle_beta   90.00
_cell.angle_gamma   90.00
#
_symmetry.space_group_name_H-M   'P 1'
#
loop_
_entity.id
_entity.type
_entity.pdbx_description
1 polymer ?
#
loop_
_entity_poly.entity_id
_entity_poly.type
_entity_poly.pdbx_seq_one_letter_code
_entity_poly.pdbx_strand_id
1 'polypeptide(L)'
;MMLQTFRASKLLDLRMKARIFVPQGRQMMGCLDETGTLEYGQVFVQFSGAVRRQFNEESIMFNDYMSKEYNYMVKGKVVVAKNLHPGDVRVLKAVDVKALHHMVDCVVFPKKGMRPHPNECSGSDLDGDIYFVCWDSDLIPPRQVSPMDYDPAPTTGLDHDVTIEEVEEYFTNYIVNDSLGIISNAHTVFADKEESMALSESCLALARLFSIAVDFPKTGVPAEIPSHLRVKEYPDFMDKPDKTTYESKRVIGKLYREVKDIAPHTTSSRSFTKEVARRSYDPDMEVDGFKDYIDEAFDYKTEYDYKLGNLMEYYGIKTEAEILSGGIMKTSKTFDRRKDAEAIGVAVRSLRNEARSWFKKGGESDDPYAKASAWYHVTYHPDFWGSYNEGLKRDHYISFPWCVYDKLIKIKKDNSRRVPSISSLEWQFGNRLGLR
;
A
#
# COMPACT_ATOMS: atom_id res chain seq x y z
N MET A 1 17.38 8.26 6.66
CA MET A 1 17.16 7.65 5.33
C MET A 1 15.78 6.99 5.23
N MET A 2 15.46 5.91 5.96
CA MET A 2 14.15 5.22 5.82
C MET A 2 12.91 6.10 6.00
N LEU A 3 12.85 6.96 7.02
CA LEU A 3 11.72 7.88 7.22
C LEU A 3 11.54 8.88 6.06
N GLN A 4 12.63 9.30 5.44
CA GLN A 4 12.60 10.20 4.28
C GLN A 4 12.07 9.45 3.05
N THR A 5 12.49 8.20 2.85
CA THR A 5 11.95 7.33 1.78
C THR A 5 10.47 7.05 1.99
N PHE A 6 10.05 6.75 3.22
CA PHE A 6 8.63 6.58 3.54
C PHE A 6 7.83 7.84 3.24
N ARG A 7 8.31 9.01 3.70
CA ARG A 7 7.69 10.30 3.39
C ARG A 7 7.60 10.53 1.88
N ALA A 8 8.68 10.29 1.14
CA ALA A 8 8.70 10.45 -0.31
C ALA A 8 7.72 9.50 -1.01
N SER A 9 7.62 8.26 -0.57
CA SER A 9 6.67 7.27 -1.09
C SER A 9 5.21 7.71 -0.85
N LYS A 10 4.91 8.28 0.32
CA LYS A 10 3.57 8.84 0.60
C LYS A 10 3.27 10.07 -0.24
N LEU A 11 4.24 10.96 -0.44
CA LEU A 11 4.07 12.10 -1.34
C LEU A 11 3.89 11.66 -2.81
N LEU A 12 4.59 10.61 -3.24
CA LEU A 12 4.41 10.04 -4.58
C LEU A 12 3.01 9.44 -4.75
N ASP A 13 2.51 8.70 -3.76
CA ASP A 13 1.16 8.15 -3.77
C ASP A 13 0.08 9.26 -3.78
N LEU A 14 0.32 10.38 -3.09
CA LEU A 14 -0.53 11.57 -3.15
C LEU A 14 -0.48 12.21 -4.55
N ARG A 15 0.72 12.44 -5.10
CA ARG A 15 0.92 13.06 -6.42
C ARG A 15 0.28 12.23 -7.53
N MET A 16 0.57 10.93 -7.58
CA MET A 16 0.22 10.08 -8.73
C MET A 16 -1.16 9.45 -8.63
N LYS A 17 -1.72 9.33 -7.42
CA LYS A 17 -2.98 8.59 -7.20
C LYS A 17 -3.99 9.33 -6.33
N ALA A 18 -3.69 10.56 -5.89
CA ALA A 18 -4.54 11.33 -4.97
C ALA A 18 -5.01 10.49 -3.76
N ARG A 19 -4.12 9.64 -3.21
CA ARG A 19 -4.44 8.75 -2.09
C ARG A 19 -4.55 9.51 -0.78
N ILE A 20 -5.72 10.08 -0.53
CA ILE A 20 -6.04 10.82 0.69
C ILE A 20 -6.46 9.83 1.78
N PHE A 21 -5.88 9.97 2.97
CA PHE A 21 -6.27 9.17 4.11
C PHE A 21 -7.60 9.67 4.68
N VAL A 22 -8.60 8.79 4.74
CA VAL A 22 -9.92 9.05 5.32
C VAL A 22 -10.06 8.22 6.60
N PRO A 23 -9.96 8.82 7.81
CA PRO A 23 -10.02 8.07 9.06
C PRO A 23 -11.33 7.29 9.24
N GLN A 24 -12.44 7.88 8.78
CA GLN A 24 -13.80 7.36 8.85
C GLN A 24 -14.21 6.60 7.58
N GLY A 25 -13.26 5.92 6.94
CA GLY A 25 -13.50 5.11 5.76
C GLY A 25 -12.71 3.80 5.75
N ARG A 26 -13.28 2.76 5.14
CA ARG A 26 -12.67 1.43 5.00
C ARG A 26 -12.91 0.87 3.61
N GLN A 27 -12.05 -0.07 3.20
CA GLN A 27 -12.29 -0.96 2.07
C GLN A 27 -12.71 -2.29 2.69
N MET A 28 -13.94 -2.74 2.42
CA MET A 28 -14.55 -3.89 3.13
C MET A 28 -15.16 -4.85 2.11
N MET A 29 -15.01 -6.15 2.35
CA MET A 29 -15.65 -7.17 1.53
C MET A 29 -17.18 -7.12 1.70
N GLY A 30 -17.92 -7.29 0.61
CA GLY A 30 -19.37 -7.41 0.65
C GLY A 30 -19.81 -8.78 1.17
N CYS A 31 -20.83 -8.80 2.02
CA CYS A 31 -21.46 -10.03 2.50
C CYS A 31 -22.99 -9.90 2.44
N LEU A 32 -23.69 -11.04 2.38
CA LEU A 32 -25.16 -11.09 2.43
C LEU A 32 -25.64 -11.25 3.87
N ASP A 33 -26.70 -10.55 4.23
CA ASP A 33 -27.45 -10.83 5.45
C ASP A 33 -28.29 -12.11 5.29
N GLU A 34 -27.72 -13.25 5.67
CA GLU A 34 -28.44 -14.53 5.68
C GLU A 34 -29.61 -14.54 6.66
N THR A 35 -29.51 -13.80 7.77
CA THR A 35 -30.53 -13.74 8.82
C THR A 35 -31.81 -13.06 8.35
N GLY A 36 -31.73 -12.16 7.36
CA GLY A 36 -32.88 -11.43 6.83
C GLY A 36 -33.41 -10.35 7.77
N THR A 37 -32.56 -9.81 8.62
CA THR A 37 -32.89 -8.79 9.62
C THR A 37 -32.75 -7.37 9.08
N LEU A 38 -31.85 -7.13 8.12
CA LEU A 38 -31.68 -5.83 7.48
C LEU A 38 -32.82 -5.54 6.50
N GLU A 39 -33.32 -4.31 6.53
CA GLU A 39 -34.26 -3.79 5.54
C GLU A 39 -33.54 -3.15 4.35
N TYR A 40 -34.26 -3.00 3.23
CA TYR A 40 -33.74 -2.29 2.07
C TYR A 40 -33.33 -0.85 2.42
N GLY A 41 -32.15 -0.42 1.98
CA GLY A 41 -31.51 0.85 2.36
C GLY A 41 -30.68 0.77 3.64
N GLN A 42 -30.64 -0.36 4.35
CA GLN A 42 -29.81 -0.58 5.53
C GLN A 42 -28.59 -1.44 5.21
N VAL A 43 -27.53 -1.25 5.99
CA VAL A 43 -26.35 -2.13 6.00
C VAL A 43 -25.92 -2.38 7.44
N PHE A 44 -25.17 -3.45 7.67
CA PHE A 44 -24.46 -3.65 8.92
C PHE A 44 -22.95 -3.54 8.67
N VAL A 45 -22.27 -2.76 9.50
CA VAL A 45 -20.85 -2.46 9.35
C VAL A 45 -20.19 -2.48 10.72
N GLN A 46 -19.28 -3.43 10.90
CA GLN A 46 -18.45 -3.58 12.08
C GLN A 46 -17.02 -3.85 11.61
N PHE A 47 -16.05 -3.17 12.22
CA PHE A 47 -14.65 -3.40 11.93
C PHE A 47 -13.86 -3.65 13.21
N SER A 48 -12.84 -4.50 13.09
CA SER A 48 -11.93 -4.77 14.19
C SER A 48 -11.18 -3.50 14.54
N GLY A 49 -11.20 -3.15 15.82
CA GLY A 49 -10.28 -2.15 16.31
C GLY A 49 -8.87 -2.64 16.06
N ALA A 50 -8.04 -1.81 15.44
CA ALA A 50 -6.61 -1.98 15.59
C ALA A 50 -6.32 -1.78 17.09
N VAL A 51 -6.39 -2.87 17.86
CA VAL A 51 -5.51 -3.04 19.01
C VAL A 51 -4.18 -2.65 18.40
N ARG A 52 -3.59 -1.53 18.86
CA ARG A 52 -2.17 -1.31 18.71
C ARG A 52 -1.59 -2.67 19.03
N ARG A 53 -1.14 -3.43 18.01
CA ARG A 53 -0.19 -4.51 18.25
C ARG A 53 0.94 -3.72 18.89
N GLN A 54 0.91 -3.63 20.22
CA GLN A 54 2.00 -3.11 20.97
C GLN A 54 3.11 -3.99 20.46
N PHE A 55 4.07 -3.38 19.78
CA PHE A 55 5.37 -3.97 19.57
C PHE A 55 6.06 -4.06 20.95
N ASN A 56 5.40 -4.71 21.91
CA ASN A 56 5.97 -5.30 23.10
C ASN A 56 6.13 -6.76 22.66
N GLU A 57 7.29 -7.12 22.14
CA GLU A 57 8.31 -7.79 22.94
C GLU A 57 7.67 -8.91 23.77
N GLU A 58 7.82 -10.14 23.27
CA GLU A 58 7.67 -11.43 23.96
C GLU A 58 6.24 -11.96 24.23
N SER A 59 5.69 -12.69 23.24
CA SER A 59 4.95 -13.96 23.45
C SER A 59 4.34 -14.49 22.13
N ILE A 60 5.19 -15.02 21.25
CA ILE A 60 4.78 -16.20 20.48
C ILE A 60 5.16 -17.37 21.37
N MET A 61 4.22 -17.80 22.21
CA MET A 61 4.08 -19.10 22.89
C MET A 61 3.18 -18.86 24.12
N PHE A 62 1.93 -19.34 24.02
CA PHE A 62 0.97 -19.58 25.09
C PHE A 62 0.73 -18.44 26.10
N ASN A 63 -0.25 -17.56 25.82
CA ASN A 63 -1.16 -17.14 26.88
C ASN A 63 -2.53 -16.72 26.35
N ASP A 64 -3.53 -17.50 26.74
CA ASP A 64 -4.97 -17.33 26.56
C ASP A 64 -5.51 -16.24 27.49
N TYR A 65 -5.00 -15.01 27.33
CA TYR A 65 -5.57 -13.83 27.98
C TYR A 65 -6.24 -12.96 26.93
N MET A 66 -7.50 -13.32 26.62
CA MET A 66 -8.61 -12.46 26.21
C MET A 66 -8.23 -10.96 26.03
N SER A 67 -7.54 -10.64 24.94
CA SER A 67 -7.52 -9.27 24.44
C SER A 67 -8.95 -9.00 23.99
N LYS A 68 -9.73 -8.22 24.75
CA LYS A 68 -11.04 -7.77 24.28
C LYS A 68 -10.83 -7.08 22.94
N GLU A 69 -11.19 -7.77 21.86
CA GLU A 69 -11.32 -7.20 20.53
C GLU A 69 -12.39 -6.12 20.64
N TYR A 70 -11.96 -4.86 20.71
CA TYR A 70 -12.89 -3.74 20.62
C TYR A 70 -13.30 -3.61 19.16
N ASN A 71 -14.39 -4.28 18.79
CA ASN A 71 -15.03 -4.09 17.51
C ASN A 71 -15.80 -2.77 17.51
N TYR A 72 -15.55 -1.95 16.48
CA TYR A 72 -16.22 -0.67 16.33
C TYR A 72 -17.45 -0.85 15.44
N MET A 73 -18.61 -0.55 16.01
CA MET A 73 -19.89 -0.54 15.30
C MET A 73 -20.13 0.80 14.64
N VAL A 74 -20.36 0.81 13.33
CA VAL A 74 -20.76 2.02 12.61
C VAL A 74 -22.28 2.14 12.65
N LYS A 75 -22.79 3.34 12.95
CA LYS A 75 -24.23 3.65 12.95
C LYS A 75 -24.48 4.97 12.23
N GLY A 76 -25.63 5.07 11.56
CA GLY A 76 -26.06 6.30 10.89
C GLY A 76 -25.85 6.24 9.38
N LYS A 77 -25.73 7.39 8.73
CA LYS A 77 -25.58 7.45 7.27
C LYS A 77 -24.16 7.02 6.89
N VAL A 78 -24.07 6.19 5.85
CA VAL A 78 -22.80 5.74 5.29
C VAL A 78 -22.86 5.82 3.77
N VAL A 79 -21.73 6.15 3.16
CA VAL A 79 -21.49 5.98 1.73
C VAL A 79 -20.93 4.58 1.50
N VAL A 80 -21.52 3.85 0.56
CA VAL A 80 -20.98 2.63 0.00
C VAL A 80 -20.78 2.88 -1.49
N ALA A 81 -19.57 2.66 -2.00
CA ALA A 81 -19.26 2.98 -3.39
C ALA A 81 -18.27 2.01 -4.03
N LYS A 82 -18.46 1.83 -5.34
CA LYS A 82 -17.49 1.27 -6.30
C LYS A 82 -17.52 2.19 -7.53
N ASN A 83 -16.41 2.32 -8.25
CA ASN A 83 -16.24 3.44 -9.19
C ASN A 83 -16.70 3.09 -10.62
N LEU A 84 -17.61 3.87 -11.21
CA LEU A 84 -17.32 4.75 -12.37
C LEU A 84 -18.52 5.69 -12.60
N HIS A 85 -19.73 5.15 -12.51
CA HIS A 85 -20.96 5.90 -12.73
C HIS A 85 -21.34 6.72 -11.48
N PRO A 86 -21.85 7.96 -11.61
CA PRO A 86 -22.25 8.77 -10.44
C PRO A 86 -23.28 8.10 -9.52
N GLY A 87 -24.11 7.22 -10.09
CA GLY A 87 -25.10 6.44 -9.36
C GLY A 87 -24.54 5.28 -8.53
N ASP A 88 -23.27 4.91 -8.73
CA ASP A 88 -22.60 3.82 -8.00
C ASP A 88 -22.22 4.21 -6.57
N VAL A 89 -22.35 5.50 -6.23
CA VAL A 89 -22.18 6.03 -4.88
C VAL A 89 -23.53 5.98 -4.18
N ARG A 90 -23.71 5.03 -3.28
CA ARG A 90 -24.95 4.79 -2.54
C ARG A 90 -24.85 5.35 -1.12
N VAL A 91 -25.86 6.10 -0.70
CA VAL A 91 -25.99 6.52 0.71
C VAL A 91 -26.99 5.61 1.39
N LEU A 92 -26.48 4.77 2.29
CA LEU A 92 -27.23 3.76 3.04
C LEU A 92 -27.23 4.10 4.54
N LYS A 93 -28.01 3.35 5.32
CA LYS A 93 -28.07 3.49 6.78
C LYS A 93 -27.40 2.31 7.47
N ALA A 94 -26.26 2.53 8.11
CA ALA A 94 -25.66 1.56 9.00
C ALA A 94 -26.51 1.41 10.29
N VAL A 95 -26.93 0.19 10.58
CA VAL A 95 -27.77 -0.16 11.73
C VAL A 95 -27.13 -1.25 12.57
N ASP A 96 -27.39 -1.21 13.87
CA ASP A 96 -26.88 -2.18 14.82
C ASP A 96 -27.86 -3.36 14.94
N VAL A 97 -27.39 -4.54 14.55
CA VAL A 97 -28.17 -5.77 14.56
C VAL A 97 -27.39 -6.84 15.33
N LYS A 98 -27.92 -7.26 16.48
CA LYS A 98 -27.27 -8.25 17.34
C LYS A 98 -26.98 -9.58 16.64
N ALA A 99 -27.89 -10.02 15.76
CA ALA A 99 -27.71 -11.25 15.00
C ALA A 99 -26.49 -11.22 14.07
N LEU A 100 -26.01 -10.03 13.70
CA LEU A 100 -24.87 -9.82 12.79
C LEU A 100 -23.56 -9.45 13.51
N HIS A 101 -23.51 -9.41 14.84
CA HIS A 101 -22.31 -9.02 15.60
C HIS A 101 -21.08 -9.91 15.37
N HIS A 102 -21.30 -11.13 14.86
CA HIS A 102 -20.24 -12.06 14.46
C HIS A 102 -19.57 -11.66 13.13
N MET A 103 -20.20 -10.80 12.33
CA MET A 103 -19.67 -10.30 11.07
C MET A 103 -18.71 -9.14 11.35
N VAL A 104 -17.43 -9.29 11.02
CA VAL A 104 -16.37 -8.29 11.29
C VAL A 104 -15.56 -8.06 10.02
N ASP A 105 -15.11 -6.81 9.81
CA ASP A 105 -14.28 -6.40 8.68
C ASP A 105 -14.92 -6.60 7.30
N CYS A 106 -16.25 -6.65 7.26
CA CYS A 106 -17.09 -6.71 6.06
C CYS A 106 -18.25 -5.71 6.14
N VAL A 107 -18.85 -5.41 4.99
CA VAL A 107 -20.13 -4.71 4.88
C VAL A 107 -21.21 -5.71 4.52
N VAL A 108 -22.23 -5.82 5.37
CA VAL A 108 -23.32 -6.77 5.19
C VAL A 108 -24.52 -6.06 4.57
N PHE A 109 -24.97 -6.57 3.42
CA PHE A 109 -26.07 -6.04 2.64
C PHE A 109 -27.37 -6.82 2.91
N PRO A 110 -28.55 -6.16 2.78
CA PRO A 110 -29.83 -6.80 3.01
C PRO A 110 -30.14 -7.77 1.88
N LYS A 111 -30.75 -8.93 2.21
CA LYS A 111 -31.35 -9.82 1.20
C LYS A 111 -32.72 -9.33 0.69
N LYS A 112 -33.28 -8.30 1.32
CA LYS A 112 -34.58 -7.69 0.98
C LYS A 112 -34.37 -6.46 0.10
N GLY A 113 -35.29 -6.22 -0.83
CA GLY A 113 -35.30 -5.01 -1.65
C GLY A 113 -35.78 -5.24 -3.07
N MET A 114 -35.93 -4.14 -3.80
CA MET A 114 -36.29 -4.17 -5.22
C MET A 114 -35.08 -4.47 -6.12
N ARG A 115 -33.89 -4.11 -5.68
CA ARG A 115 -32.62 -4.29 -6.39
C ARG A 115 -31.50 -4.54 -5.38
N PRO A 116 -30.60 -5.50 -5.57
CA PRO A 116 -29.48 -5.69 -4.64
C PRO A 116 -28.56 -4.45 -4.59
N HIS A 117 -28.25 -3.93 -3.40
CA HIS A 117 -27.30 -2.82 -3.27
C HIS A 117 -25.89 -3.10 -3.84
N PRO A 118 -25.35 -4.33 -3.78
CA PRO A 118 -24.16 -4.70 -4.54
C PRO A 118 -24.28 -4.34 -6.02
N ASN A 119 -25.37 -4.73 -6.67
CA ASN A 119 -25.62 -4.46 -8.08
C ASN A 119 -25.85 -2.95 -8.37
N GLU A 120 -26.42 -2.20 -7.41
CA GLU A 120 -26.49 -0.73 -7.49
C GLU A 120 -25.12 -0.05 -7.41
N CYS A 121 -24.10 -0.74 -6.89
CA CYS A 121 -22.73 -0.27 -6.78
C CYS A 121 -21.89 -0.88 -7.91
N SER A 122 -21.97 -0.32 -9.11
CA SER A 122 -21.15 -0.74 -10.25
C SER A 122 -21.38 -2.19 -10.72
N GLY A 123 -22.62 -2.69 -10.63
CA GLY A 123 -22.98 -4.03 -11.08
C GLY A 123 -22.37 -5.17 -10.26
N SER A 124 -21.88 -4.87 -9.05
CA SER A 124 -21.13 -5.80 -8.21
C SER A 124 -21.99 -6.96 -7.69
N ASP A 125 -21.31 -8.04 -7.30
CA ASP A 125 -21.90 -9.17 -6.61
C ASP A 125 -21.22 -9.41 -5.24
N LEU A 126 -21.31 -10.63 -4.70
CA LEU A 126 -20.78 -10.99 -3.38
C LEU A 126 -19.80 -12.17 -3.47
N ASP A 127 -19.05 -12.30 -4.56
CA ASP A 127 -18.05 -13.36 -4.78
C ASP A 127 -16.65 -13.05 -4.21
N GLY A 128 -16.49 -11.88 -3.59
CA GLY A 128 -15.20 -11.35 -3.11
C GLY A 128 -15.04 -9.83 -3.29
N ASP A 129 -16.06 -9.18 -3.85
CA ASP A 129 -16.05 -7.75 -4.12
C ASP A 129 -15.80 -6.86 -2.88
N ILE A 130 -14.94 -5.86 -3.08
CA ILE A 130 -14.53 -4.89 -2.05
C ILE A 130 -15.18 -3.53 -2.33
N TYR A 131 -15.78 -2.95 -1.28
CA TYR A 131 -16.48 -1.68 -1.31
C TYR A 131 -15.76 -0.62 -0.49
N PHE A 132 -15.76 0.62 -0.98
CA PHE A 132 -15.43 1.76 -0.14
C PHE A 132 -16.63 2.09 0.75
N VAL A 133 -16.45 1.97 2.07
CA VAL A 133 -17.47 2.30 3.07
C VAL A 133 -16.97 3.49 3.88
N CYS A 134 -17.73 4.59 3.90
CA CYS A 134 -17.35 5.83 4.56
C CYS A 134 -18.50 6.41 5.39
N TRP A 135 -18.24 6.79 6.62
CA TRP A 135 -19.21 7.42 7.52
C TRP A 135 -18.80 8.84 7.94
N ASP A 136 -17.85 9.43 7.21
CA ASP A 136 -17.49 10.83 7.36
C ASP A 136 -18.61 11.74 6.84
N SER A 137 -19.18 12.59 7.68
CA SER A 137 -20.29 13.47 7.32
C SER A 137 -19.97 14.41 6.15
N ASP A 138 -18.70 14.81 6.02
CA ASP A 138 -18.26 15.75 4.98
C ASP A 138 -18.11 15.09 3.61
N LEU A 139 -18.04 13.75 3.58
CA LEU A 139 -17.92 12.95 2.36
C LEU A 139 -19.23 12.27 1.96
N ILE A 140 -20.30 12.42 2.74
CA ILE A 140 -21.63 11.95 2.35
C ILE A 140 -22.21 12.93 1.32
N PRO A 141 -22.46 12.49 0.06
CA PRO A 141 -22.96 13.38 -0.95
C PRO A 141 -24.38 13.85 -0.58
N PRO A 142 -24.71 15.15 -0.80
CA PRO A 142 -26.02 15.69 -0.46
C PRO A 142 -27.13 15.16 -1.38
N ARG A 143 -26.77 14.66 -2.56
CA ARG A 143 -27.68 14.13 -3.58
C ARG A 143 -27.18 12.77 -4.05
N GLN A 144 -28.11 11.84 -4.23
CA GLN A 144 -27.87 10.57 -4.91
C GLN A 144 -28.33 10.64 -6.36
N VAL A 145 -27.63 9.91 -7.22
CA VAL A 145 -28.01 9.68 -8.62
C VAL A 145 -28.54 8.25 -8.72
N SER A 146 -29.50 8.02 -9.62
CA SER A 146 -29.99 6.66 -9.86
C SER A 146 -28.84 5.77 -10.36
N PRO A 147 -28.70 4.54 -9.84
CA PRO A 147 -27.71 3.58 -10.34
C PRO A 147 -27.89 3.32 -11.82
N MET A 148 -26.79 3.05 -12.53
CA MET A 148 -26.86 2.62 -13.92
C MET A 148 -27.56 1.27 -14.00
N ASP A 149 -28.09 0.95 -15.17
CA ASP A 149 -28.46 -0.42 -15.47
C ASP A 149 -27.20 -1.24 -15.77
N TYR A 150 -27.07 -2.39 -15.10
CA TYR A 150 -25.93 -3.30 -15.21
C TYR A 150 -26.36 -4.66 -15.76
N ASP A 151 -27.52 -4.72 -16.42
CA ASP A 151 -27.93 -5.94 -17.12
C ASP A 151 -26.86 -6.34 -18.15
N PRO A 152 -26.39 -7.59 -18.11
CA PRO A 152 -25.27 -8.03 -18.94
C PRO A 152 -25.67 -8.02 -20.42
N ALA A 153 -24.68 -7.77 -21.27
CA ALA A 153 -24.86 -7.96 -22.70
C ALA A 153 -25.22 -9.43 -23.00
N PRO A 154 -26.07 -9.71 -24.01
CA PRO A 154 -26.36 -11.08 -24.43
C PRO A 154 -25.05 -11.82 -24.72
N THR A 155 -24.86 -12.96 -24.08
CA THR A 155 -23.72 -13.84 -24.34
C THR A 155 -23.91 -14.52 -25.69
N THR A 156 -22.86 -14.58 -26.50
CA THR A 156 -22.85 -15.38 -27.73
C THR A 156 -22.90 -16.86 -27.34
N GLY A 157 -24.06 -17.49 -27.51
CA GLY A 157 -24.20 -18.93 -27.36
C GLY A 157 -23.60 -19.64 -28.57
N LEU A 158 -22.71 -20.60 -28.34
CA LEU A 158 -22.25 -21.53 -29.37
C LEU A 158 -23.22 -22.71 -29.44
N ASP A 159 -23.48 -23.19 -30.65
CA ASP A 159 -24.32 -24.36 -30.92
C ASP A 159 -23.53 -25.68 -30.94
N HIS A 160 -22.25 -25.63 -30.58
CA HIS A 160 -21.29 -26.73 -30.59
C HIS A 160 -20.32 -26.66 -29.40
N ASP A 161 -19.55 -27.73 -29.22
CA ASP A 161 -18.50 -27.81 -28.19
C ASP A 161 -17.30 -26.93 -28.57
N VAL A 162 -16.78 -26.19 -27.59
CA VAL A 162 -15.65 -25.27 -27.77
C VAL A 162 -14.40 -26.03 -28.23
N THR A 163 -13.83 -25.58 -29.35
CA THR A 163 -12.59 -26.12 -29.92
C THR A 163 -11.35 -25.39 -29.40
N ILE A 164 -10.16 -26.00 -29.52
CA ILE A 164 -8.92 -25.34 -29.06
C ILE A 164 -8.56 -24.16 -29.98
N GLU A 165 -8.91 -24.24 -31.26
CA GLU A 165 -8.71 -23.18 -32.24
C GLU A 165 -9.51 -21.92 -31.88
N GLU A 166 -10.74 -22.07 -31.41
CA GLU A 166 -11.56 -20.95 -30.91
C GLU A 166 -10.97 -20.32 -29.64
N VAL A 167 -10.34 -21.13 -28.77
CA VAL A 167 -9.64 -20.61 -27.59
C VAL A 167 -8.40 -19.80 -28.01
N GLU A 168 -7.64 -20.27 -28.99
CA GLU A 168 -6.50 -19.54 -29.55
C GLU A 168 -6.94 -18.21 -30.19
N GLU A 169 -8.01 -18.25 -31.00
CA GLU A 169 -8.60 -17.06 -31.60
C GLU A 169 -9.08 -16.09 -30.52
N TYR A 170 -9.83 -16.57 -29.53
CA TYR A 170 -10.30 -15.76 -28.41
C TYR A 170 -9.15 -15.10 -27.65
N PHE A 171 -8.05 -15.82 -27.41
CA PHE A 171 -6.88 -15.28 -26.74
C PHE A 171 -6.29 -14.09 -27.52
N THR A 172 -6.18 -14.20 -28.85
CA THR A 172 -5.73 -13.08 -29.68
C THR A 172 -6.71 -11.92 -29.69
N ASN A 173 -8.02 -12.21 -29.80
CA ASN A 173 -9.08 -11.22 -29.73
C ASN A 173 -9.08 -10.48 -28.40
N TYR A 174 -8.83 -11.16 -27.29
CA TYR A 174 -8.71 -10.57 -25.97
C TYR A 174 -7.55 -9.57 -25.90
N ILE A 175 -6.36 -9.95 -26.37
CA ILE A 175 -5.16 -9.09 -26.36
C ILE A 175 -5.39 -7.80 -27.17
N VAL A 176 -6.08 -7.90 -28.31
CA VAL A 176 -6.31 -6.75 -29.20
C VAL A 176 -7.40 -5.81 -28.65
N ASN A 177 -8.40 -6.36 -27.98
CA ASN A 177 -9.60 -5.62 -27.61
C ASN A 177 -9.72 -5.26 -26.11
N ASP A 178 -8.73 -5.62 -25.28
CA ASP A 178 -8.67 -5.14 -23.89
C ASP A 178 -8.53 -3.61 -23.84
N SER A 179 -9.65 -2.95 -23.55
CA SER A 179 -9.80 -1.50 -23.58
C SER A 179 -10.12 -0.91 -22.20
N LEU A 180 -10.14 -1.72 -21.14
CA LEU A 180 -10.58 -1.32 -19.80
C LEU A 180 -9.77 -0.12 -19.27
N GLY A 181 -8.45 -0.20 -19.37
CA GLY A 181 -7.55 0.88 -18.97
C GLY A 181 -7.68 2.15 -19.83
N ILE A 182 -8.03 2.01 -21.11
CA ILE A 182 -8.24 3.13 -22.03
C ILE A 182 -9.52 3.88 -21.64
N ILE A 183 -10.61 3.15 -21.43
CA ILE A 183 -11.91 3.70 -21.03
C ILE A 183 -11.81 4.41 -19.67
N SER A 184 -11.15 3.78 -18.68
CA SER A 184 -10.95 4.38 -17.35
C SER A 184 -10.17 5.70 -17.40
N ASN A 185 -9.09 5.73 -18.19
CA ASN A 185 -8.32 6.96 -18.40
C ASN A 185 -9.14 8.02 -19.13
N ALA A 186 -9.89 7.64 -20.17
CA ALA A 186 -10.76 8.56 -20.89
C ALA A 186 -11.81 9.18 -19.94
N HIS A 187 -12.46 8.36 -19.12
CA HIS A 187 -13.45 8.82 -18.15
C HIS A 187 -12.86 9.86 -17.19
N THR A 188 -11.65 9.61 -16.69
CA THR A 188 -10.93 10.56 -15.81
C THR A 188 -10.68 11.89 -16.51
N VAL A 189 -10.28 11.88 -17.78
CA VAL A 189 -10.05 13.10 -18.55
C VAL A 189 -11.34 13.88 -18.83
N PHE A 190 -12.39 13.20 -19.27
CA PHE A 190 -13.67 13.86 -19.56
C PHE A 190 -14.32 14.41 -18.29
N ALA A 191 -14.25 13.68 -17.17
CA ALA A 191 -14.76 14.14 -15.88
C ALA A 191 -14.02 15.37 -15.36
N ASP A 192 -12.74 15.54 -15.71
CA ASP A 192 -11.98 16.75 -15.37
C ASP A 192 -12.34 17.93 -16.28
N LYS A 193 -12.39 17.68 -17.60
CA LYS A 193 -12.54 18.68 -18.67
C LYS A 193 -13.94 19.25 -18.75
N GLU A 194 -14.97 18.41 -18.62
CA GLU A 194 -16.36 18.80 -18.84
C GLU A 194 -16.97 19.45 -17.60
N GLU A 195 -17.91 20.37 -17.82
CA GLU A 195 -18.49 21.18 -16.75
C GLU A 195 -19.27 20.33 -15.74
N SER A 196 -20.10 19.41 -16.23
CA SER A 196 -20.92 18.47 -15.46
C SER A 196 -20.14 17.29 -14.88
N MET A 197 -18.82 17.23 -15.08
CA MET A 197 -17.94 16.21 -14.49
C MET A 197 -18.42 14.79 -14.83
N ALA A 198 -18.50 13.88 -13.86
CA ALA A 198 -18.93 12.51 -14.08
C ALA A 198 -20.41 12.37 -14.54
N LEU A 199 -21.22 13.42 -14.42
CA LEU A 199 -22.61 13.44 -14.93
C LEU A 199 -22.69 13.77 -16.42
N SER A 200 -21.56 14.02 -17.07
CA SER A 200 -21.55 14.39 -18.47
C SER A 200 -21.89 13.22 -19.39
N GLU A 201 -22.42 13.52 -20.58
CA GLU A 201 -22.80 12.48 -21.55
C GLU A 201 -21.61 11.59 -21.91
N SER A 202 -20.43 12.18 -22.09
CA SER A 202 -19.17 11.46 -22.34
C SER A 202 -18.85 10.49 -21.20
N CYS A 203 -18.94 10.94 -19.95
CA CYS A 203 -18.65 10.09 -18.78
C CYS A 203 -19.68 8.97 -18.61
N LEU A 204 -20.97 9.26 -18.79
CA LEU A 204 -22.04 8.27 -18.72
C LEU A 204 -21.92 7.21 -19.82
N ALA A 205 -21.53 7.62 -21.04
CA ALA A 205 -21.25 6.68 -22.12
C ALA A 205 -20.02 5.82 -21.84
N LEU A 206 -18.94 6.41 -21.31
CA LEU A 206 -17.74 5.69 -20.91
C LEU A 206 -18.02 4.72 -19.76
N ALA A 207 -18.90 5.05 -18.82
CA ALA A 207 -19.32 4.14 -17.75
C ALA A 207 -20.04 2.90 -18.28
N ARG A 208 -20.91 3.05 -19.29
CA ARG A 208 -21.53 1.90 -19.99
C ARG A 208 -20.50 1.04 -20.70
N LEU A 209 -19.59 1.66 -21.45
CA LEU A 209 -18.50 0.95 -22.13
C LEU A 209 -17.58 0.24 -21.14
N PHE A 210 -17.33 0.82 -19.98
CA PHE A 210 -16.54 0.21 -18.93
C PHE A 210 -17.20 -1.07 -18.40
N SER A 211 -18.52 -1.07 -18.20
CA SER A 211 -19.27 -2.28 -17.83
C SER A 211 -19.12 -3.38 -18.87
N ILE A 212 -19.25 -3.05 -20.17
CA ILE A 212 -19.06 -4.01 -21.27
C ILE A 212 -17.62 -4.55 -21.26
N ALA A 213 -16.62 -3.69 -21.06
CA ALA A 213 -15.22 -4.09 -21.04
C ALA A 213 -14.87 -5.01 -19.86
N VAL A 214 -15.50 -4.84 -18.70
CA VAL A 214 -15.33 -5.73 -17.54
C VAL A 214 -15.87 -7.13 -17.84
N ASP A 215 -16.99 -7.23 -18.55
CA ASP A 215 -17.62 -8.50 -18.91
C ASP A 215 -17.15 -9.08 -20.25
N PHE A 216 -16.28 -8.39 -20.99
CA PHE A 216 -15.71 -8.89 -22.24
C PHE A 216 -15.04 -10.28 -22.10
N PRO A 217 -14.25 -10.58 -21.02
CA PRO A 217 -13.75 -11.93 -20.75
C PRO A 217 -14.81 -13.03 -20.71
N LYS A 218 -16.05 -12.68 -20.35
CA LYS A 218 -17.17 -13.63 -20.14
C LYS A 218 -18.11 -13.68 -21.33
N THR A 219 -18.34 -12.54 -21.97
CA THR A 219 -19.36 -12.36 -23.02
C THR A 219 -18.77 -12.47 -24.43
N GLY A 220 -17.47 -12.21 -24.58
CA GLY A 220 -16.80 -12.10 -25.87
C GLY A 220 -17.14 -10.85 -26.67
N VAL A 221 -17.92 -9.92 -26.11
CA VAL A 221 -18.32 -8.66 -26.77
C VAL A 221 -17.34 -7.54 -26.40
N PRO A 222 -16.54 -7.02 -27.36
CA PRO A 222 -15.58 -5.96 -27.07
C PRO A 222 -16.27 -4.60 -26.88
N ALA A 223 -15.72 -3.78 -25.98
CA ALA A 223 -16.18 -2.40 -25.82
C ALA A 223 -15.56 -1.48 -26.90
N GLU A 224 -16.35 -1.14 -27.91
CA GLU A 224 -15.92 -0.23 -28.97
C GLU A 224 -15.99 1.23 -28.52
N ILE A 225 -14.84 1.91 -28.46
CA ILE A 225 -14.77 3.33 -28.06
C ILE A 225 -15.01 4.23 -29.28
N PRO A 226 -16.12 4.99 -29.33
CA PRO A 226 -16.41 5.97 -30.38
C PRO A 226 -15.30 7.02 -30.51
N SER A 227 -15.11 7.54 -31.73
CA SER A 227 -14.06 8.52 -32.03
C SER A 227 -14.12 9.78 -31.16
N HIS A 228 -15.32 10.25 -30.80
CA HIS A 228 -15.51 11.43 -29.96
C HIS A 228 -15.15 11.19 -28.48
N LEU A 229 -15.13 9.93 -28.01
CA LEU A 229 -14.70 9.55 -26.67
C LEU A 229 -13.20 9.22 -26.58
N ARG A 230 -12.44 9.46 -27.66
CA ARG A 230 -10.98 9.30 -27.66
C ARG A 230 -10.30 10.60 -27.22
N VAL A 231 -9.51 10.50 -26.16
CA VAL A 231 -8.80 11.64 -25.57
C VAL A 231 -7.67 12.13 -26.47
N LYS A 232 -7.65 13.45 -26.73
CA LYS A 232 -6.58 14.15 -27.46
C LYS A 232 -5.60 14.89 -26.56
N GLU A 233 -6.10 15.41 -25.44
CA GLU A 233 -5.34 16.21 -24.47
C GLU A 233 -5.59 15.67 -23.06
N TYR A 234 -4.56 15.61 -22.23
CA TYR A 234 -4.64 15.04 -20.89
C TYR A 234 -4.48 16.13 -19.81
N PRO A 235 -5.12 16.01 -18.64
CA PRO A 235 -4.86 16.91 -17.55
C PRO A 235 -3.44 16.70 -16.99
N ASP A 236 -2.83 17.78 -16.51
CA ASP A 236 -1.46 17.84 -15.99
C ASP A 236 -1.16 16.80 -14.90
N PHE A 237 -2.15 16.47 -14.06
CA PHE A 237 -2.00 15.49 -12.98
C PHE A 237 -1.81 14.04 -13.46
N MET A 238 -2.11 13.72 -14.71
CA MET A 238 -1.86 12.39 -15.27
C MET A 238 -0.39 12.18 -15.67
N ASP A 239 0.43 13.23 -15.62
CA ASP A 239 1.90 13.20 -15.79
C ASP A 239 2.35 12.40 -17.04
N LYS A 240 1.73 12.68 -18.19
CA LYS A 240 2.06 12.06 -19.48
C LYS A 240 3.00 12.95 -20.30
N PRO A 241 4.33 12.78 -20.22
CA PRO A 241 5.30 13.68 -20.85
C PRO A 241 5.24 13.67 -22.38
N ASP A 242 4.84 12.54 -22.98
CA ASP A 242 4.81 12.35 -24.44
C ASP A 242 3.47 12.76 -25.08
N LYS A 243 2.59 13.44 -24.34
CA LYS A 243 1.24 13.81 -24.79
C LYS A 243 0.98 15.30 -24.55
N THR A 244 0.08 15.87 -25.34
CA THR A 244 -0.42 17.23 -25.10
C THR A 244 -1.17 17.27 -23.77
N THR A 245 -0.81 18.22 -22.91
CA THR A 245 -1.44 18.38 -21.59
C THR A 245 -2.03 19.76 -21.37
N TYR A 246 -3.07 19.85 -20.54
CA TYR A 246 -3.65 21.11 -20.04
C TYR A 246 -3.62 21.16 -18.51
N GLU A 247 -3.62 22.35 -17.93
CA GLU A 247 -3.71 22.50 -16.47
C GLU A 247 -5.15 22.25 -15.99
N SER A 248 -5.36 21.19 -15.19
CA SER A 248 -6.66 20.91 -14.58
C SER A 248 -7.03 21.99 -13.57
N LYS A 249 -8.26 22.52 -13.65
CA LYS A 249 -8.81 23.48 -12.68
C LYS A 249 -9.54 22.80 -11.51
N ARG A 250 -9.65 21.46 -11.53
CA ARG A 250 -10.37 20.67 -10.53
C ARG A 250 -9.49 20.34 -9.32
N VAL A 251 -10.10 19.73 -8.30
CA VAL A 251 -9.44 19.43 -7.02
C VAL A 251 -8.21 18.54 -7.20
N ILE A 252 -8.26 17.53 -8.09
CA ILE A 252 -7.13 16.63 -8.32
C ILE A 252 -5.94 17.38 -8.93
N GLY A 253 -6.18 18.26 -9.91
CA GLY A 253 -5.14 19.12 -10.49
C GLY A 253 -4.48 20.02 -9.44
N LYS A 254 -5.29 20.66 -8.58
CA LYS A 254 -4.77 21.50 -7.49
C LYS A 254 -3.89 20.69 -6.53
N LEU A 255 -4.38 19.55 -6.05
CA LEU A 255 -3.64 18.66 -5.15
C LEU A 255 -2.34 18.16 -5.79
N TYR A 256 -2.38 17.82 -7.08
CA TYR A 256 -1.20 17.41 -7.82
C TYR A 256 -0.13 18.50 -7.82
N ARG A 257 -0.49 19.74 -8.16
CA ARG A 257 0.46 20.87 -8.22
C ARG A 257 1.03 21.22 -6.85
N GLU A 258 0.23 21.18 -5.79
CA GLU A 258 0.70 21.39 -4.41
C GLU A 258 1.76 20.37 -3.98
N VAL A 259 1.68 19.13 -4.47
CA VAL A 259 2.64 18.07 -4.10
C VAL A 259 3.79 17.94 -5.11
N LYS A 260 3.60 18.38 -6.35
CA LYS A 260 4.53 18.21 -7.47
C LYS A 260 5.92 18.74 -7.14
N ASP A 261 6.00 19.91 -6.50
CA ASP A 261 7.26 20.59 -6.18
C ASP A 261 7.85 20.16 -4.83
N ILE A 262 7.06 19.50 -3.98
CA ILE A 262 7.50 19.00 -2.66
C ILE A 262 8.18 17.63 -2.79
N ALA A 263 7.73 16.81 -3.74
CA ALA A 263 8.26 15.48 -3.99
C ALA A 263 9.32 15.56 -5.10
N PRO A 264 10.63 15.64 -4.80
CA PRO A 264 11.62 15.55 -5.84
C PRO A 264 11.48 14.19 -6.55
N HIS A 265 11.60 14.19 -7.88
CA HIS A 265 11.54 12.99 -8.75
C HIS A 265 12.54 11.90 -8.37
N THR A 266 13.54 12.28 -7.57
CA THR A 266 14.47 11.41 -6.88
C THR A 266 14.62 11.98 -5.48
N THR A 267 14.42 11.17 -4.44
CA THR A 267 15.07 11.51 -3.18
C THR A 267 16.55 11.61 -3.51
N SER A 268 17.12 12.82 -3.42
CA SER A 268 18.55 12.96 -3.16
C SER A 268 18.76 12.40 -1.76
N SER A 269 18.70 11.07 -1.64
CA SER A 269 18.94 10.35 -0.41
C SER A 269 20.38 10.65 -0.11
N ARG A 270 20.63 11.45 0.93
CA ARG A 270 21.98 11.60 1.47
C ARG A 270 22.53 10.19 1.66
N SER A 271 23.55 9.83 0.88
CA SER A 271 24.27 8.59 1.09
C SER A 271 24.86 8.61 2.49
N PHE A 272 24.99 7.44 3.10
CA PHE A 272 25.71 7.33 4.35
C PHE A 272 27.20 7.53 4.05
N THR A 273 27.72 8.75 4.28
CA THR A 273 29.14 9.08 4.02
C THR A 273 30.01 8.78 5.24
N LYS A 274 31.34 8.79 5.05
CA LYS A 274 32.30 8.64 6.15
C LYS A 274 32.13 9.71 7.24
N GLU A 275 31.78 10.93 6.87
CA GLU A 275 31.47 12.02 7.82
C GLU A 275 30.19 11.74 8.61
N VAL A 276 29.18 11.15 7.98
CA VAL A 276 27.96 10.72 8.66
C VAL A 276 28.29 9.60 9.64
N ALA A 277 29.07 8.61 9.24
CA ALA A 277 29.55 7.54 10.13
C ALA A 277 30.23 8.13 11.38
N ARG A 278 31.18 9.07 11.20
CA ARG A 278 31.89 9.72 12.32
C ARG A 278 30.97 10.45 13.29
N ARG A 279 29.89 11.05 12.80
CA ARG A 279 28.95 11.84 13.61
C ARG A 279 27.83 11.02 14.24
N SER A 280 27.53 9.84 13.68
CA SER A 280 26.36 9.04 14.06
C SER A 280 26.69 7.71 14.71
N TYR A 281 27.98 7.34 14.74
CA TYR A 281 28.44 6.20 15.52
C TYR A 281 28.13 6.42 17.01
N ASP A 282 27.48 5.43 17.63
CA ASP A 282 26.99 5.47 18.99
C ASP A 282 27.85 4.51 19.84
N PRO A 283 28.78 5.04 20.66
CA PRO A 283 29.64 4.21 21.51
C PRO A 283 28.85 3.37 22.53
N ASP A 284 27.62 3.76 22.88
CA ASP A 284 26.78 2.96 23.78
C ASP A 284 26.34 1.62 23.15
N MET A 285 26.62 1.41 21.87
CA MET A 285 26.37 0.13 21.20
C MET A 285 27.54 -0.84 21.35
N GLU A 286 28.66 -0.43 21.95
CA GLU A 286 29.82 -1.27 22.24
C GLU A 286 29.59 -2.11 23.51
N VAL A 287 29.89 -3.41 23.43
CA VAL A 287 29.80 -4.37 24.53
C VAL A 287 31.15 -5.04 24.72
N ASP A 288 31.61 -5.19 25.94
CA ASP A 288 32.88 -5.86 26.24
C ASP A 288 32.96 -7.23 25.53
N GLY A 289 34.11 -7.50 24.87
CA GLY A 289 34.30 -8.72 24.07
C GLY A 289 33.84 -8.61 22.61
N PHE A 290 33.24 -7.50 22.16
CA PHE A 290 32.80 -7.39 20.75
C PHE A 290 33.96 -7.50 19.74
N LYS A 291 35.17 -7.12 20.15
CA LYS A 291 36.36 -7.14 19.28
C LYS A 291 36.71 -8.55 18.81
N ASP A 292 36.40 -9.56 19.61
CA ASP A 292 36.68 -10.97 19.30
C ASP A 292 35.81 -11.48 18.14
N TYR A 293 34.75 -10.75 17.79
CA TYR A 293 33.79 -11.10 16.73
C TYR A 293 33.87 -10.18 15.51
N ILE A 294 34.84 -9.25 15.43
CA ILE A 294 34.94 -8.28 14.34
C ILE A 294 35.16 -8.98 12.98
N ASP A 295 36.09 -9.93 12.90
CA ASP A 295 36.42 -10.61 11.64
C ASP A 295 35.23 -11.40 11.11
N GLU A 296 34.56 -12.18 11.97
CA GLU A 296 33.33 -12.91 11.61
C GLU A 296 32.22 -11.95 11.17
N ALA A 297 32.04 -10.83 11.88
CA ALA A 297 31.04 -9.83 11.55
C ALA A 297 31.33 -9.15 10.20
N PHE A 298 32.60 -8.91 9.87
CA PHE A 298 33.03 -8.35 8.60
C PHE A 298 32.69 -9.27 7.43
N ASP A 299 32.94 -10.57 7.56
CA ASP A 299 32.61 -11.58 6.55
C ASP A 299 31.09 -11.67 6.32
N TYR A 300 30.30 -11.77 7.40
CA TYR A 300 28.84 -11.80 7.27
C TYR A 300 28.25 -10.51 6.72
N LYS A 301 28.83 -9.35 7.04
CA LYS A 301 28.43 -8.09 6.44
C LYS A 301 28.72 -8.06 4.94
N THR A 302 29.90 -8.53 4.54
CA THR A 302 30.30 -8.62 3.12
C THR A 302 29.30 -9.47 2.34
N GLU A 303 28.95 -10.65 2.86
CA GLU A 303 27.98 -11.55 2.24
C GLU A 303 26.56 -10.93 2.20
N TYR A 304 26.13 -10.29 3.29
CA TYR A 304 24.83 -9.59 3.32
C TYR A 304 24.75 -8.49 2.27
N ASP A 305 25.77 -7.64 2.20
CA ASP A 305 25.82 -6.51 1.27
C ASP A 305 25.83 -7.00 -0.19
N TYR A 306 26.57 -8.07 -0.48
CA TYR A 306 26.59 -8.69 -1.79
C TYR A 306 25.20 -9.18 -2.21
N LYS A 307 24.51 -9.93 -1.34
CA LYS A 307 23.16 -10.46 -1.60
C LYS A 307 22.12 -9.34 -1.72
N LEU A 308 22.16 -8.35 -0.84
CA LEU A 308 21.24 -7.21 -0.89
C LEU A 308 21.42 -6.41 -2.18
N GLY A 309 22.67 -6.14 -2.57
CA GLY A 309 22.99 -5.45 -3.81
C GLY A 309 22.48 -6.21 -5.05
N ASN A 310 22.63 -7.54 -5.07
CA ASN A 310 22.10 -8.37 -6.16
C ASN A 310 20.56 -8.31 -6.23
N LEU A 311 19.86 -8.32 -5.09
CA LEU A 311 18.41 -8.13 -5.07
C LEU A 311 18.01 -6.75 -5.61
N MET A 312 18.72 -5.70 -5.19
CA MET A 312 18.48 -4.34 -5.66
C MET A 312 18.68 -4.22 -7.17
N GLU A 313 19.76 -4.79 -7.72
CA GLU A 313 20.03 -4.80 -9.16
C GLU A 313 18.98 -5.61 -9.94
N TYR A 314 18.63 -6.79 -9.45
CA TYR A 314 17.63 -7.66 -10.07
C TYR A 314 16.28 -6.96 -10.22
N TYR A 315 15.81 -6.27 -9.17
CA TYR A 315 14.53 -5.53 -9.20
C TYR A 315 14.66 -4.08 -9.73
N GLY A 316 15.87 -3.63 -10.08
CA GLY A 316 16.15 -2.27 -10.52
C GLY A 316 15.89 -1.19 -9.47
N ILE A 317 16.01 -1.52 -8.18
CA ILE A 317 15.85 -0.60 -7.05
C ILE A 317 17.17 0.10 -6.77
N LYS A 318 17.14 1.42 -6.60
CA LYS A 318 18.37 2.22 -6.53
C LYS A 318 18.95 2.32 -5.14
N THR A 319 18.11 2.33 -4.11
CA THR A 319 18.56 2.61 -2.74
C THR A 319 18.15 1.52 -1.76
N GLU A 320 19.00 1.27 -0.77
CA GLU A 320 18.72 0.33 0.33
C GLU A 320 17.43 0.70 1.08
N ALA A 321 17.18 2.01 1.25
CA ALA A 321 16.00 2.47 1.97
C ALA A 321 14.69 2.13 1.23
N GLU A 322 14.68 2.15 -0.11
CA GLU A 322 13.50 1.79 -0.91
C GLU A 322 13.16 0.31 -0.80
N ILE A 323 14.17 -0.57 -0.95
CA ILE A 323 13.95 -2.02 -0.93
C ILE A 323 13.52 -2.50 0.46
N LEU A 324 14.07 -1.92 1.53
CA LEU A 324 13.73 -2.32 2.90
C LEU A 324 12.39 -1.75 3.38
N SER A 325 12.02 -0.54 2.96
CA SER A 325 10.77 0.08 3.37
C SER A 325 9.58 -0.32 2.49
N GLY A 326 9.81 -1.00 1.36
CA GLY A 326 8.82 -1.20 0.30
C GLY A 326 8.36 0.09 -0.38
N GLY A 327 9.04 1.22 -0.10
CA GLY A 327 8.70 2.56 -0.58
C GLY A 327 9.29 2.85 -1.94
N ILE A 328 9.13 1.91 -2.89
CA ILE A 328 9.83 1.93 -4.18
C ILE A 328 9.28 3.09 -5.04
N MET A 329 10.16 4.02 -5.40
CA MET A 329 9.79 5.23 -6.14
C MET A 329 9.79 5.02 -7.66
N LYS A 330 10.71 4.19 -8.16
CA LYS A 330 10.86 3.88 -9.60
C LYS A 330 11.32 2.43 -9.77
N THR A 331 10.48 1.59 -10.35
CA THR A 331 10.87 0.24 -10.84
C THR A 331 11.35 0.34 -12.29
N SER A 332 12.11 -0.65 -12.76
CA SER A 332 12.45 -0.75 -14.19
C SER A 332 11.18 -0.94 -15.04
N LYS A 333 11.26 -0.70 -16.36
CA LYS A 333 10.13 -0.89 -17.29
C LYS A 333 9.53 -2.31 -17.27
N THR A 334 10.28 -3.28 -16.74
CA THR A 334 9.91 -4.70 -16.72
C THR A 334 9.17 -5.11 -15.43
N PHE A 335 9.24 -4.32 -14.35
CA PHE A 335 8.68 -4.68 -13.05
C PHE A 335 7.52 -3.77 -12.65
N ASP A 336 6.42 -4.39 -12.22
CA ASP A 336 5.20 -3.72 -11.77
C ASP A 336 5.20 -3.65 -10.23
N ARG A 337 5.26 -2.43 -9.70
CA ARG A 337 5.22 -2.14 -8.26
C ARG A 337 4.07 -2.83 -7.52
N ARG A 338 2.93 -3.14 -8.16
CA ARG A 338 1.82 -3.86 -7.51
C ARG A 338 2.02 -5.37 -7.46
N LYS A 339 2.51 -5.97 -8.55
CA LYS A 339 2.68 -7.43 -8.65
C LYS A 339 3.92 -7.91 -7.90
N ASP A 340 4.99 -7.12 -7.96
CA ASP A 340 6.30 -7.55 -7.47
C ASP A 340 6.61 -7.09 -6.03
N ALA A 341 5.83 -6.17 -5.45
CA ALA A 341 6.10 -5.70 -4.09
C ALA A 341 6.04 -6.81 -3.04
N GLU A 342 5.14 -7.79 -3.21
CA GLU A 342 5.08 -8.94 -2.33
C GLU A 342 6.32 -9.82 -2.50
N ALA A 343 6.71 -10.14 -3.73
CA ALA A 343 7.89 -10.93 -4.05
C ALA A 343 9.18 -10.28 -3.50
N ILE A 344 9.34 -8.96 -3.68
CA ILE A 344 10.45 -8.18 -3.11
C ILE A 344 10.42 -8.28 -1.58
N GLY A 345 9.24 -8.12 -0.97
CA GLY A 345 9.07 -8.25 0.47
C GLY A 345 9.45 -9.64 0.99
N VAL A 346 9.10 -10.71 0.26
CA VAL A 346 9.50 -12.09 0.57
C VAL A 346 11.01 -12.26 0.44
N ALA A 347 11.63 -11.78 -0.64
CA ALA A 347 13.06 -11.89 -0.89
C ALA A 347 13.88 -11.19 0.21
N VAL A 348 13.48 -9.96 0.58
CA VAL A 348 14.11 -9.21 1.68
C VAL A 348 13.94 -9.94 3.02
N ARG A 349 12.73 -10.47 3.31
CA ARG A 349 12.51 -11.26 4.53
C ARG A 349 13.39 -12.51 4.55
N SER A 350 13.53 -13.19 3.42
CA SER A 350 14.40 -14.36 3.27
C SER A 350 15.86 -14.02 3.60
N LEU A 351 16.39 -12.94 3.03
CA LEU A 351 17.75 -12.48 3.32
C LEU A 351 17.94 -12.13 4.80
N ARG A 352 16.98 -11.47 5.44
CA ARG A 352 17.04 -11.16 6.88
C ARG A 352 17.00 -12.42 7.74
N ASN A 353 16.21 -13.42 7.35
CA ASN A 353 16.17 -14.71 8.04
C ASN A 353 17.48 -15.49 7.88
N GLU A 354 18.07 -15.42 6.69
CA GLU A 354 19.37 -16.02 6.43
C GLU A 354 20.46 -15.37 7.29
N ALA A 355 20.52 -14.03 7.33
CA ALA A 355 21.43 -13.31 8.22
C ALA A 355 21.22 -13.70 9.70
N ARG A 356 19.97 -13.79 10.16
CA ARG A 356 19.67 -14.29 11.51
C ARG A 356 20.16 -15.72 11.74
N SER A 357 20.22 -16.56 10.70
CA SER A 357 20.76 -17.91 10.80
C SER A 357 22.28 -17.89 10.98
N TRP A 358 23.00 -17.00 10.29
CA TRP A 358 24.45 -16.80 10.46
C TRP A 358 24.78 -16.37 11.88
N PHE A 359 23.99 -15.45 12.44
CA PHE A 359 24.16 -15.00 13.82
C PHE A 359 24.05 -16.14 14.85
N LYS A 360 23.22 -17.15 14.56
CA LYS A 360 23.03 -18.33 15.42
C LYS A 360 24.13 -19.38 15.26
N LYS A 361 24.97 -19.28 14.23
CA LYS A 361 26.15 -20.14 14.09
C LYS A 361 27.20 -19.62 15.08
N GLY A 362 27.52 -20.43 16.08
CA GLY A 362 28.34 -20.06 17.23
C GLY A 362 28.34 -21.16 18.30
N GLY A 363 29.28 -21.10 19.24
CA GLY A 363 29.32 -22.01 20.38
C GLY A 363 28.31 -21.63 21.46
N GLU A 364 27.92 -22.56 22.34
CA GLU A 364 27.05 -22.27 23.50
C GLU A 364 27.65 -21.21 24.46
N SER A 365 28.96 -20.95 24.36
CA SER A 365 29.70 -19.95 25.13
C SER A 365 29.74 -18.55 24.50
N ASP A 366 29.19 -18.36 23.30
CA ASP A 366 29.23 -17.06 22.61
C ASP A 366 28.35 -16.03 23.33
N ASP A 367 28.86 -14.81 23.52
CA ASP A 367 28.04 -13.70 24.01
C ASP A 367 27.25 -13.08 22.85
N PRO A 368 25.91 -13.27 22.79
CA PRO A 368 25.09 -12.73 21.71
C PRO A 368 25.08 -11.19 21.70
N TYR A 369 25.34 -10.50 22.81
CA TYR A 369 25.39 -9.04 22.83
C TYR A 369 26.72 -8.52 22.27
N ALA A 370 27.84 -9.18 22.58
CA ALA A 370 29.14 -8.91 21.96
C ALA A 370 29.11 -9.14 20.45
N LYS A 371 28.50 -10.24 19.97
CA LYS A 371 28.29 -10.49 18.53
C LYS A 371 27.44 -9.41 17.85
N ALA A 372 26.32 -9.04 18.46
CA ALA A 372 25.44 -7.99 17.91
C ALA A 372 26.14 -6.62 17.89
N SER A 373 26.93 -6.33 18.92
CA SER A 373 27.77 -5.15 19.00
C SER A 373 28.82 -5.11 17.88
N ALA A 374 29.49 -6.23 17.61
CA ALA A 374 30.42 -6.35 16.48
C ALA A 374 29.74 -6.08 15.13
N TRP A 375 28.53 -6.63 14.91
CA TRP A 375 27.74 -6.37 13.70
C TRP A 375 27.41 -4.88 13.54
N TYR A 376 27.07 -4.21 14.64
CA TYR A 376 26.88 -2.75 14.65
C TYR A 376 28.19 -2.02 14.31
N HIS A 377 29.29 -2.40 14.96
CA HIS A 377 30.60 -1.78 14.80
C HIS A 377 31.09 -1.82 13.35
N VAL A 378 31.16 -3.01 12.75
CA VAL A 378 31.63 -3.19 11.37
C VAL A 378 30.72 -2.49 10.34
N THR A 379 29.49 -2.16 10.72
CA THR A 379 28.54 -1.45 9.85
C THR A 379 28.64 0.06 9.95
N TYR A 380 28.76 0.60 11.17
CA TYR A 380 28.62 2.03 11.42
C TYR A 380 29.93 2.73 11.76
N HIS A 381 30.98 2.01 12.16
CA HIS A 381 32.24 2.62 12.54
C HIS A 381 32.96 3.21 11.30
N PRO A 382 33.52 4.43 11.38
CA PRO A 382 34.12 5.12 10.24
C PRO A 382 35.26 4.38 9.54
N ASP A 383 35.95 3.49 10.27
CA ASP A 383 37.10 2.74 9.75
C ASP A 383 36.69 1.65 8.76
N PHE A 384 35.46 1.14 8.88
CA PHE A 384 34.89 0.15 7.96
C PHE A 384 34.08 0.79 6.82
N TRP A 385 33.98 2.13 6.80
CA TRP A 385 33.24 2.82 5.74
C TRP A 385 33.95 2.67 4.41
N GLY A 386 33.23 2.12 3.42
CA GLY A 386 33.76 1.89 2.07
C GLY A 386 34.63 0.63 1.93
N SER A 387 34.71 -0.20 2.98
CA SER A 387 35.45 -1.48 2.97
C SER A 387 34.64 -2.65 2.38
N TYR A 388 33.41 -2.41 1.96
CA TYR A 388 32.49 -3.41 1.40
C TYR A 388 32.15 -3.08 -0.05
N ASN A 389 31.65 -4.07 -0.80
CA ASN A 389 31.27 -3.91 -2.21
C ASN A 389 32.42 -3.39 -3.10
N GLU A 390 33.67 -3.75 -2.80
CA GLU A 390 34.83 -3.32 -3.56
C GLU A 390 34.68 -3.69 -5.06
N GLY A 391 34.86 -2.70 -5.94
CA GLY A 391 34.73 -2.88 -7.39
C GLY A 391 33.29 -2.90 -7.93
N LEU A 392 32.25 -2.98 -7.09
CA LEU A 392 30.85 -3.10 -7.53
C LEU A 392 30.13 -1.75 -7.72
N LYS A 393 30.79 -0.61 -7.42
CA LYS A 393 30.18 0.75 -7.48
C LYS A 393 28.84 0.86 -6.72
N ARG A 394 28.70 0.13 -5.62
CA ARG A 394 27.53 0.16 -4.73
C ARG A 394 27.76 1.09 -3.54
N ASP A 395 26.68 1.58 -2.94
CA ASP A 395 26.72 2.37 -1.71
C ASP A 395 27.13 1.51 -0.50
N HIS A 396 27.51 2.17 0.60
CA HIS A 396 27.70 1.53 1.90
C HIS A 396 26.36 1.23 2.55
N TYR A 397 25.99 -0.05 2.63
CA TYR A 397 24.71 -0.48 3.20
C TYR A 397 24.75 -0.58 4.73
N ILE A 398 23.65 -0.20 5.37
CA ILE A 398 23.55 -0.01 6.83
C ILE A 398 22.49 -0.90 7.51
N SER A 399 21.77 -1.75 6.78
CA SER A 399 20.68 -2.55 7.35
C SER A 399 21.09 -3.86 8.00
N PHE A 400 22.28 -4.37 7.70
CA PHE A 400 22.80 -5.64 8.21
C PHE A 400 22.58 -5.87 9.72
N PRO A 401 23.02 -4.98 10.64
CA PRO A 401 22.93 -5.24 12.08
C PRO A 401 21.48 -5.24 12.57
N TRP A 402 20.56 -4.59 11.86
CA TRP A 402 19.12 -4.59 12.17
C TRP A 402 18.43 -5.91 11.83
N CYS A 403 19.16 -6.90 11.30
CA CYS A 403 18.73 -8.28 11.29
C CYS A 403 18.66 -8.87 12.71
N VAL A 404 19.38 -8.31 13.69
CA VAL A 404 19.36 -8.71 15.11
C VAL A 404 18.92 -7.55 16.02
N TYR A 405 17.95 -6.76 15.54
CA TYR A 405 17.46 -5.56 16.23
C TYR A 405 17.09 -5.79 17.70
N ASP A 406 16.61 -6.99 18.05
CA ASP A 406 16.21 -7.36 19.40
C ASP A 406 17.38 -7.29 20.39
N LYS A 407 18.59 -7.68 19.96
CA LYS A 407 19.81 -7.59 20.78
C LYS A 407 20.33 -6.16 20.86
N LEU A 408 20.32 -5.44 19.74
CA LEU A 408 20.74 -4.03 19.67
C LEU A 408 19.89 -3.11 20.56
N ILE A 409 18.57 -3.30 20.55
CA ILE A 409 17.66 -2.54 21.40
C ILE A 409 17.97 -2.80 22.88
N LYS A 410 18.25 -4.05 23.24
CA LYS A 410 18.59 -4.42 24.62
C LYS A 410 19.92 -3.81 25.07
N ILE A 411 20.96 -3.85 24.24
CA ILE A 411 22.23 -3.15 24.48
C ILE A 411 21.98 -1.68 24.82
N LYS A 412 21.22 -0.98 23.96
CA LYS A 412 20.93 0.44 24.17
C LYS A 412 20.10 0.71 25.43
N LYS A 413 19.13 -0.16 25.75
CA LYS A 413 18.32 -0.06 26.99
C LYS A 413 19.20 -0.23 28.23
N ASP A 414 20.11 -1.20 28.24
CA ASP A 414 20.94 -1.53 29.40
C ASP A 414 22.03 -0.47 29.63
N ASN A 415 22.63 0.07 28.56
CA ASN A 415 23.60 1.15 28.67
C ASN A 415 22.97 2.51 29.01
N SER A 416 21.76 2.80 28.51
CA SER A 416 20.98 3.98 28.93
C SER A 416 20.63 4.00 30.42
N ARG A 417 20.50 2.83 31.06
CA ARG A 417 20.20 2.70 32.50
C ARG A 417 21.42 2.90 33.40
N ARG A 418 22.63 2.76 32.86
CA ARG A 418 23.89 2.95 33.60
C ARG A 418 24.31 4.42 33.71
N VAL A 419 23.67 5.30 32.95
CA VAL A 419 23.85 6.76 33.02
C VAL A 419 22.66 7.35 33.79
N PRO A 420 22.86 8.16 34.87
CA PRO A 420 21.77 8.93 35.46
C PRO A 420 21.22 9.87 34.39
N SER A 421 20.00 9.60 33.95
CA SER A 421 19.27 10.37 32.95
C SER A 421 19.27 11.87 33.28
N ILE A 422 20.02 12.67 32.52
CA ILE A 422 19.62 14.05 32.24
C ILE A 422 18.68 13.94 31.04
N SER A 423 17.39 13.81 31.35
CA SER A 423 16.27 13.76 30.41
C SER A 423 16.12 15.09 29.67
N SER A 424 16.98 15.38 28.68
CA SER A 424 16.90 16.61 27.89
C SER A 424 15.81 16.56 26.80
N LEU A 425 15.40 15.35 26.37
CA LEU A 425 14.41 15.17 25.31
C LEU A 425 12.96 15.21 25.81
N GLU A 426 12.64 14.58 26.95
CA GLU A 426 11.29 14.67 27.55
C GLU A 426 10.95 16.09 28.00
N TRP A 427 11.95 16.83 28.50
CA TRP A 427 11.78 18.23 28.89
C TRP A 427 11.59 19.17 27.68
N GLN A 428 12.28 18.90 26.56
CA GLN A 428 12.12 19.69 25.33
C GLN A 428 10.78 19.47 24.63
N PHE A 429 10.20 18.27 24.70
CA PHE A 429 8.88 18.00 24.12
C PHE A 429 7.73 18.48 25.02
N GLY A 430 7.87 18.43 26.35
CA GLY A 430 6.86 18.94 27.28
C GLY A 430 6.67 20.46 27.21
N ASN A 431 7.77 21.23 27.09
CA ASN A 431 7.69 22.70 27.12
C ASN A 431 7.31 23.35 25.77
N ARG A 432 7.36 22.63 24.65
CA ARG A 432 6.98 23.19 23.34
C ARG A 432 5.51 22.98 22.95
N LEU A 433 4.76 22.16 23.68
CA LEU A 433 3.36 21.86 23.36
C LEU A 433 2.32 22.47 24.30
N GLY A 434 2.73 23.26 25.30
CA GLY A 434 1.81 24.16 26.02
C GLY A 434 0.52 23.50 26.52
N LEU A 435 0.56 22.24 26.94
CA LEU A 435 -0.54 21.55 27.58
C LEU A 435 -0.24 21.46 29.07
N ARG A 436 -0.68 22.49 29.80
CA ARG A 436 -1.04 22.36 31.21
C ARG A 436 -2.54 22.24 31.32
#